data_AF-A0A484KDK4-F1
#
_entry.id   AF-A0A484KDK4-F1
#
_cell.length_a   1.000
_cell.length_b   1.000
_cell.length_c   1.000
_cell.angle_alpha   90.00
_cell.angle_beta   90.00
_cell.angle_gamma   90.00
#
_symmetry.space_group_name_H-M   'P 1'
#
loop_
_entity.id
_entity.type
_entity.pdbx_description
1 polymer ?
#
loop_
_entity_poly.entity_id
_entity_poly.type
_entity_poly.pdbx_seq_one_letter_code
_entity_poly.pdbx_strand_id
1 'polypeptide(L)'
;MLEIHCKSWFKWKKNNFIEFEKTIPFGLLSQVAGLKEYVGATPAFTFESSTVIVHSNTSDVSTPSVEFDGEEGSDQFYDAITVESSSSEDESDNEVELVNKDKKVKLKNVSWAIASLALRRDSAPDVGRELNPSVPRVMLNPSNFHGTMQQGKDENDTNCWTSPGGSGFMIRGKTYLKDYTKVKGGDPLLKLIAVDWYKMENSISKVALHPKCLAQSEAGKNIPFILIINLMVPAKPNYSLVLYYVADRPVNKDSLLGKFVDGTDMYRDSRFKLIPSIIEGYWMVKRAVGSKACLLGKAVTCKYLRQDNFLEIDVDIGSSSVARSIIGLVLGYVTSLVVDLAILIEAKEEAELPEYILGTVRLNRVRLDSATPLDA
;
A
#
# COMPACT_ATOMS: atom_id res chain seq x y z
N MET A 1 -23.75 16.62 -17.25
CA MET A 1 -25.11 16.03 -17.23
C MET A 1 -25.39 15.50 -18.63
N LEU A 2 -25.23 14.19 -18.87
CA LEU A 2 -25.45 13.61 -20.20
C LEU A 2 -26.97 13.54 -20.48
N GLU A 3 -27.48 14.43 -21.33
CA GLU A 3 -28.86 14.35 -21.83
C GLU A 3 -28.96 13.26 -22.90
N ILE A 4 -29.59 12.15 -22.55
CA ILE A 4 -29.91 11.08 -23.50
C ILE A 4 -31.17 11.49 -24.27
N HIS A 5 -31.06 11.59 -25.59
CA HIS A 5 -32.17 11.94 -26.47
C HIS A 5 -33.36 10.96 -26.33
N CYS A 6 -34.48 11.48 -25.83
CA CYS A 6 -35.69 10.76 -25.45
C CYS A 6 -36.33 9.94 -26.60
N LYS A 7 -36.09 10.30 -27.86
CA LYS A 7 -36.69 9.62 -29.04
C LYS A 7 -36.16 8.19 -29.26
N SER A 8 -34.94 7.88 -28.82
CA SER A 8 -34.33 6.54 -28.95
C SER A 8 -34.84 5.59 -27.87
N TRP A 9 -35.07 6.12 -26.66
CA TRP A 9 -35.53 5.37 -25.49
C TRP A 9 -36.95 4.81 -25.68
N PHE A 10 -37.85 5.60 -26.27
CA PHE A 10 -39.23 5.17 -26.51
C PHE A 10 -39.35 4.04 -27.54
N LYS A 11 -38.44 3.96 -28.52
CA LYS A 11 -38.38 2.83 -29.47
C LYS A 11 -37.88 1.55 -28.81
N TRP A 12 -36.93 1.66 -27.88
CA TRP A 12 -36.44 0.51 -27.11
C TRP A 12 -37.52 -0.07 -26.18
N LYS A 13 -38.26 0.80 -25.47
CA LYS A 13 -39.33 0.41 -24.54
C LYS A 13 -40.52 -0.30 -25.21
N LYS A 14 -40.79 -0.05 -26.50
CA LYS A 14 -41.99 -0.58 -27.18
C LYS A 14 -41.82 -1.97 -27.80
N ASN A 15 -40.60 -2.41 -28.07
CA ASN A 15 -40.38 -3.62 -28.88
C ASN A 15 -39.83 -4.81 -28.11
N ASN A 16 -39.28 -4.65 -26.91
CA ASN A 16 -38.84 -5.77 -26.09
C ASN A 16 -39.10 -5.48 -24.61
N PHE A 17 -39.59 -6.51 -23.92
CA PHE A 17 -39.67 -6.65 -22.46
C PHE A 17 -40.97 -6.26 -21.75
N ILE A 18 -41.94 -7.17 -21.80
CA ILE A 18 -42.84 -7.44 -20.67
C ILE A 18 -42.07 -8.12 -19.50
N GLU A 19 -40.89 -8.69 -19.77
CA GLU A 19 -40.09 -9.43 -18.78
C GLU A 19 -38.96 -8.62 -18.11
N PHE A 20 -38.68 -7.39 -18.53
CA PHE A 20 -37.57 -6.61 -17.96
C PHE A 20 -37.79 -6.34 -16.48
N GLU A 21 -39.05 -6.13 -16.09
CA GLU A 21 -39.49 -5.99 -14.70
C GLU A 21 -39.21 -7.24 -13.84
N LYS A 22 -38.94 -8.39 -14.46
CA LYS A 22 -38.57 -9.66 -13.80
C LYS A 22 -37.06 -9.91 -13.78
N THR A 23 -36.24 -9.01 -14.33
CA THR A 23 -34.79 -9.20 -14.44
C THR A 23 -34.05 -8.64 -13.23
N ILE A 24 -32.92 -9.26 -12.89
CA ILE A 24 -32.02 -8.80 -11.81
C ILE A 24 -31.58 -7.33 -11.98
N PRO A 25 -31.24 -6.85 -13.20
CA PRO A 25 -30.93 -5.44 -13.42
C PRO A 25 -32.08 -4.49 -13.07
N PHE A 26 -33.33 -4.87 -13.33
CA PHE A 26 -34.48 -4.06 -12.91
C PHE A 26 -34.63 -4.04 -11.39
N GLY A 27 -34.46 -5.18 -10.72
CA GLY A 27 -34.45 -5.24 -9.25
C GLY A 27 -33.38 -4.32 -8.63
N LEU A 28 -32.16 -4.31 -9.20
CA LEU A 28 -31.09 -3.41 -8.77
C LEU A 28 -31.41 -1.93 -9.04
N LEU A 29 -31.97 -1.62 -10.21
CA LEU A 29 -32.37 -0.25 -10.56
C LEU A 29 -33.48 0.27 -9.64
N SER A 30 -34.46 -0.56 -9.29
CA SER A 30 -35.54 -0.21 -8.35
C SER A 30 -35.01 -0.01 -6.93
N GLN A 31 -34.03 -0.80 -6.48
CA GLN A 31 -33.40 -0.61 -5.17
C GLN A 31 -32.61 0.71 -5.10
N VAL A 32 -31.87 1.05 -6.15
CA VAL A 32 -31.11 2.31 -6.22
C VAL A 32 -32.05 3.52 -6.36
N ALA A 33 -33.13 3.40 -7.12
CA ALA A 33 -34.15 4.44 -7.21
C ALA A 33 -34.86 4.67 -5.86
N GLY A 34 -35.21 3.59 -5.15
CA GLY A 34 -35.80 3.67 -3.82
C GLY A 34 -34.86 4.26 -2.77
N LEU A 35 -33.56 3.94 -2.83
CA LEU A 35 -32.53 4.59 -2.00
C LEU A 35 -32.37 6.08 -2.31
N LYS A 36 -32.41 6.46 -3.59
CA LYS A 36 -32.36 7.86 -4.01
C LYS A 36 -33.58 8.65 -3.55
N GLU A 37 -34.78 8.08 -3.66
CA GLU A 37 -36.01 8.69 -3.14
C GLU A 37 -36.03 8.73 -1.60
N TYR A 38 -35.53 7.70 -0.92
CA TYR A 38 -35.40 7.68 0.54
C TYR A 38 -34.44 8.77 1.05
N VAL A 39 -33.28 8.93 0.41
CA VAL A 39 -32.32 10.00 0.73
C VAL A 39 -32.89 11.38 0.38
N GLY A 40 -33.62 11.51 -0.74
CA GLY A 40 -34.27 12.76 -1.13
C GLY A 40 -35.47 13.16 -0.26
N ALA A 41 -36.19 12.17 0.30
CA ALA A 41 -37.34 12.37 1.18
C ALA A 41 -36.94 12.58 2.65
N THR A 42 -35.66 12.38 2.99
CA THR A 42 -35.14 12.55 4.36
C THR A 42 -34.06 13.65 4.39
N PRO A 43 -34.43 14.93 4.28
CA PRO A 43 -33.46 16.02 4.38
C PRO A 43 -33.15 16.29 5.86
N ALA A 44 -32.13 15.63 6.40
CA ALA A 44 -31.18 16.10 7.41
C ALA A 44 -30.70 14.97 8.36
N PHE A 45 -29.40 14.67 8.29
CA PHE A 45 -28.58 14.62 9.50
C PHE A 45 -27.46 15.64 9.31
N THR A 46 -27.81 16.90 9.54
CA THR A 46 -26.84 17.90 10.00
C THR A 46 -26.38 17.44 11.38
N PHE A 47 -25.14 16.96 11.47
CA PHE A 47 -24.50 16.70 12.76
C PHE A 47 -24.10 18.06 13.34
N GLU A 48 -25.02 18.72 14.03
CA GLU A 48 -24.71 19.85 14.91
C GLU A 48 -24.56 19.34 16.34
N SER A 49 -23.41 19.70 16.92
CA SER A 49 -23.03 19.46 18.30
C SER A 49 -24.01 20.08 19.30
N SER A 50 -24.02 19.49 20.50
CA SER A 50 -24.34 20.11 21.80
C SER A 50 -25.71 19.82 22.44
N THR A 51 -25.66 18.85 23.38
CA THR A 51 -26.14 18.93 24.79
C THR A 51 -27.53 19.49 25.10
N VAL A 52 -28.47 18.61 25.50
CA VAL A 52 -29.53 18.88 26.49
C VAL A 52 -29.86 17.57 27.22
N ILE A 53 -29.25 17.32 28.39
CA ILE A 53 -29.86 17.36 29.75
C ILE A 53 -31.17 16.55 29.86
N VAL A 54 -31.07 15.34 30.43
CA VAL A 54 -32.19 14.62 31.05
C VAL A 54 -32.01 14.69 32.56
N HIS A 55 -32.96 15.35 33.23
CA HIS A 55 -33.06 15.40 34.68
C HIS A 55 -33.43 14.03 35.27
N SER A 56 -32.61 13.53 36.19
CA SER A 56 -33.02 12.60 37.24
C SER A 56 -32.42 13.06 38.57
N ASN A 57 -33.28 13.46 39.51
CA ASN A 57 -32.90 13.74 40.90
C ASN A 57 -32.53 12.42 41.60
N THR A 58 -31.31 12.30 42.15
CA THR A 58 -31.03 12.25 43.60
C THR A 58 -29.54 12.03 43.90
N SER A 59 -29.02 12.91 44.77
CA SER A 59 -27.88 12.82 45.73
C SER A 59 -26.41 12.67 45.25
N ASP A 60 -25.71 13.81 45.34
CA ASP A 60 -24.41 14.12 45.98
C ASP A 60 -23.13 13.31 45.66
N VAL A 61 -22.14 13.99 45.05
CA VAL A 61 -20.84 14.43 45.66
C VAL A 61 -19.82 14.89 44.57
N SER A 62 -19.46 16.18 44.63
CA SER A 62 -18.30 17.00 44.15
C SER A 62 -17.27 16.56 43.04
N THR A 63 -17.16 17.46 42.03
CA THR A 63 -16.05 18.03 41.16
C THR A 63 -14.54 17.75 41.40
N PRO A 64 -13.57 18.10 40.49
CA PRO A 64 -13.66 18.68 39.11
C PRO A 64 -12.67 18.17 38.00
N SER A 65 -13.03 18.49 36.73
CA SER A 65 -12.27 18.84 35.49
C SER A 65 -10.81 18.41 35.18
N VAL A 66 -10.62 17.81 34.00
CA VAL A 66 -9.44 18.01 33.11
C VAL A 66 -9.92 18.01 31.64
N GLU A 67 -9.62 19.08 30.90
CA GLU A 67 -9.86 19.26 29.46
C GLU A 67 -8.87 18.44 28.62
N PHE A 68 -9.33 17.80 27.54
CA PHE A 68 -8.50 17.16 26.53
C PHE A 68 -9.11 17.45 25.15
N ASP A 69 -8.46 18.30 24.37
CA ASP A 69 -8.77 18.48 22.94
C ASP A 69 -8.21 17.27 22.16
N GLY A 70 -9.10 16.52 21.52
CA GLY A 70 -8.77 15.47 20.57
C GLY A 70 -9.10 15.92 19.15
N GLU A 71 -8.09 16.04 18.29
CA GLU A 71 -8.29 16.07 16.84
C GLU A 71 -8.65 14.66 16.37
N GLU A 72 -9.92 14.46 15.99
CA GLU A 72 -10.41 13.24 15.35
C GLU A 72 -9.77 13.07 13.97
N GLY A 73 -8.97 12.01 13.83
CA GLY A 73 -8.43 11.57 12.55
C GLY A 73 -9.52 10.93 11.70
N SER A 74 -9.86 11.56 10.58
CA SER A 74 -10.68 10.94 9.55
C SER A 74 -9.90 9.85 8.79
N ASP A 75 -10.54 8.71 8.59
CA ASP A 75 -9.96 7.47 8.09
C ASP A 75 -9.53 7.54 6.62
N GLN A 76 -8.22 7.55 6.39
CA GLN A 76 -7.55 7.54 5.07
C GLN A 76 -7.92 6.36 4.16
N PHE A 77 -8.60 5.33 4.70
CA PHE A 77 -9.05 4.18 3.92
C PHE A 77 -10.29 4.52 3.07
N TYR A 78 -11.19 5.37 3.57
CA TYR A 78 -12.41 5.75 2.86
C TYR A 78 -12.13 6.67 1.67
N ASP A 79 -11.16 7.58 1.80
CA ASP A 79 -10.74 8.53 0.74
C ASP A 79 -10.21 7.86 -0.54
N ALA A 80 -9.82 6.58 -0.48
CA ALA A 80 -9.43 5.83 -1.67
C ALA A 80 -10.65 5.34 -2.48
N ILE A 81 -11.82 5.24 -1.86
CA ILE A 81 -13.05 4.67 -2.43
C ILE A 81 -14.07 5.78 -2.79
N THR A 82 -14.00 6.94 -2.14
CA THR A 82 -14.98 8.05 -2.30
C THR A 82 -14.64 9.08 -3.40
N VAL A 83 -13.56 8.92 -4.17
CA VAL A 83 -13.13 9.93 -5.19
C VAL A 83 -13.93 9.86 -6.51
N GLU A 84 -14.92 8.99 -6.66
CA GLU A 84 -15.88 9.13 -7.77
C GLU A 84 -16.96 10.18 -7.42
N SER A 85 -16.59 11.48 -7.46
CA SER A 85 -17.48 12.64 -7.71
C SER A 85 -16.71 13.97 -7.80
N SER A 86 -15.69 14.06 -8.65
CA SER A 86 -15.28 15.35 -9.23
C SER A 86 -14.54 15.14 -10.55
N SER A 87 -15.32 15.13 -11.64
CA SER A 87 -14.82 15.32 -12.98
C SER A 87 -14.41 16.79 -13.17
N SER A 88 -13.12 17.06 -13.34
CA SER A 88 -12.67 18.29 -13.99
C SER A 88 -12.25 17.94 -15.41
N GLU A 89 -13.22 18.09 -16.32
CA GLU A 89 -13.00 18.35 -17.73
C GLU A 89 -12.38 19.75 -17.84
N ASP A 90 -11.23 19.88 -18.51
CA ASP A 90 -10.77 21.15 -19.08
C ASP A 90 -10.23 20.83 -20.47
N GLU A 91 -11.14 20.75 -21.44
CA GLU A 91 -10.81 21.05 -22.84
C GLU A 91 -10.94 22.57 -23.02
N SER A 92 -9.86 23.19 -23.47
CA SER A 92 -9.83 24.59 -23.87
C SER A 92 -9.47 24.64 -25.34
N ASP A 93 -10.52 24.66 -26.15
CA ASP A 93 -10.49 25.09 -27.55
C ASP A 93 -10.22 26.60 -27.59
N ASN A 94 -9.21 27.00 -28.37
CA ASN A 94 -9.17 28.34 -28.96
C ASN A 94 -8.78 28.20 -30.43
N GLU A 95 -9.79 28.27 -31.29
CA GLU A 95 -9.65 28.60 -32.70
C GLU A 95 -9.19 30.06 -32.82
N VAL A 96 -8.08 30.30 -33.53
CA VAL A 96 -7.82 31.60 -34.17
C VAL A 96 -7.37 31.34 -35.60
N GLU A 97 -8.10 31.93 -36.54
CA GLU A 97 -7.91 31.82 -37.98
C GLU A 97 -6.53 32.29 -38.49
N LEU A 98 -6.18 31.68 -39.63
CA LEU A 98 -5.04 31.85 -40.51
C LEU A 98 -4.64 33.31 -40.86
N VAL A 99 -3.33 33.59 -40.78
CA VAL A 99 -2.63 34.40 -41.80
C VAL A 99 -1.28 33.77 -42.15
N ASN A 100 -1.12 33.41 -43.42
CA ASN A 100 0.07 32.88 -44.08
C ASN A 100 1.32 33.77 -43.93
N LYS A 101 2.49 33.15 -43.68
CA LYS A 101 3.71 33.38 -44.49
C LYS A 101 4.81 32.36 -44.19
N ASP A 102 5.18 31.63 -45.24
CA ASP A 102 6.37 30.78 -45.36
C ASP A 102 7.64 31.40 -44.81
N LYS A 103 8.27 30.74 -43.82
CA LYS A 103 9.73 30.82 -43.61
C LYS A 103 10.29 29.46 -43.21
N LYS A 104 10.97 28.86 -44.18
CA LYS A 104 11.85 27.70 -44.07
C LYS A 104 13.02 28.04 -43.12
N VAL A 105 13.08 27.44 -41.94
CA VAL A 105 14.28 27.49 -41.08
C VAL A 105 14.68 26.06 -40.69
N LYS A 106 15.85 25.65 -41.17
CA LYS A 106 16.51 24.38 -40.80
C LYS A 106 17.05 24.51 -39.37
N LEU A 107 16.48 23.76 -38.42
CA LEU A 107 17.10 23.56 -37.11
C LEU A 107 18.09 22.40 -37.19
N LYS A 108 19.38 22.75 -37.21
CA LYS A 108 20.51 21.82 -37.04
C LYS A 108 20.74 21.56 -35.54
N ASN A 109 20.93 20.29 -35.21
CA ASN A 109 21.72 19.73 -34.10
C ASN A 109 21.70 20.45 -32.74
N VAL A 110 20.85 19.96 -31.82
CA VAL A 110 21.05 20.13 -30.36
C VAL A 110 21.02 18.76 -29.63
N SER A 111 21.21 17.64 -30.36
CA SER A 111 21.15 16.28 -29.79
C SER A 111 22.25 15.93 -28.78
N TRP A 112 23.31 16.74 -28.65
CA TRP A 112 24.38 16.43 -27.68
C TRP A 112 24.19 17.13 -26.31
N ALA A 113 23.46 18.24 -26.25
CA ALA A 113 23.22 18.97 -25.00
C ALA A 113 22.14 18.33 -24.12
N ILE A 114 21.19 17.59 -24.73
CA ILE A 114 20.21 16.78 -23.99
C ILE A 114 20.86 15.47 -23.48
N ALA A 115 21.79 14.89 -24.25
CA ALA A 115 22.49 13.66 -23.85
C ALA A 115 23.45 13.87 -22.67
N SER A 116 24.05 15.06 -22.53
CA SER A 116 24.93 15.39 -21.41
C SER A 116 24.18 15.77 -20.13
N LEU A 117 22.91 16.18 -20.20
CA LEU A 117 22.04 16.33 -19.03
C LEU A 117 21.49 14.99 -18.52
N ALA A 118 21.35 13.99 -19.40
CA ALA A 118 20.88 12.65 -19.06
C ALA A 118 21.94 11.76 -18.35
N LEU A 119 23.18 12.26 -18.19
CA LEU A 119 24.28 11.56 -17.49
C LEU A 119 24.62 12.15 -16.12
N ARG A 120 23.80 13.06 -15.61
CA ARG A 120 23.74 13.25 -14.16
C ARG A 120 23.01 12.04 -13.61
N ARG A 121 23.77 11.02 -13.20
CA ARG A 121 23.28 10.10 -12.17
C ARG A 121 22.80 11.00 -11.05
N ASP A 122 21.48 11.11 -10.89
CA ASP A 122 20.93 11.58 -9.63
C ASP A 122 21.56 10.67 -8.59
N SER A 123 22.49 11.22 -7.83
CA SER A 123 23.01 10.55 -6.66
C SER A 123 21.78 10.11 -5.88
N ALA A 124 21.66 8.81 -5.66
CA ALA A 124 20.66 8.26 -4.77
C ALA A 124 20.58 9.16 -3.52
N PRO A 125 19.40 9.35 -2.92
CA PRO A 125 19.30 10.04 -1.64
C PRO A 125 20.33 9.45 -0.67
N ASP A 126 20.67 10.19 0.39
CA ASP A 126 21.78 9.88 1.30
C ASP A 126 21.52 8.62 2.18
N VAL A 127 21.21 7.49 1.53
CA VAL A 127 20.91 6.14 2.03
C VAL A 127 22.11 5.60 2.81
N GLY A 128 23.31 6.14 2.53
CA GLY A 128 24.53 5.86 3.29
C GLY A 128 24.47 6.27 4.77
N ARG A 129 23.47 7.08 5.18
CA ARG A 129 23.25 7.43 6.60
C ARG A 129 22.44 6.41 7.37
N GLU A 130 21.64 5.57 6.72
CA GLU A 130 20.74 4.62 7.39
C GLU A 130 21.48 3.40 7.95
N LEU A 131 22.56 3.01 7.29
CA LEU A 131 23.45 1.94 7.74
C LEU A 131 24.80 2.51 8.17
N ASN A 132 25.44 1.90 9.16
CA ASN A 132 26.70 2.40 9.71
C ASN A 132 27.86 2.24 8.70
N PRO A 133 28.40 3.35 8.14
CA PRO A 133 29.43 3.27 7.10
C PRO A 133 30.81 2.85 7.65
N SER A 134 31.03 2.99 8.95
CA SER A 134 32.30 2.68 9.62
C SER A 134 32.54 1.17 9.78
N VAL A 135 31.49 0.36 9.63
CA VAL A 135 31.57 -1.10 9.72
C VAL A 135 31.72 -1.70 8.32
N PRO A 136 32.64 -2.65 8.10
CA PRO A 136 32.75 -3.39 6.84
C PRO A 136 31.45 -4.11 6.45
N ARG A 137 31.20 -4.25 5.15
CA ARG A 137 30.04 -5.01 4.65
C ARG A 137 30.22 -6.49 4.92
N VAL A 138 29.17 -7.13 5.41
CA VAL A 138 29.10 -8.59 5.48
C VAL A 138 28.79 -9.13 4.08
N MET A 139 29.54 -10.13 3.64
CA MET A 139 29.26 -10.82 2.39
C MET A 139 28.03 -11.72 2.57
N LEU A 140 26.90 -11.30 2.00
CA LEU A 140 25.68 -12.07 1.96
C LEU A 140 25.74 -13.06 0.79
N ASN A 141 25.82 -14.36 1.07
CA ASN A 141 25.66 -15.40 0.06
C ASN A 141 24.18 -15.81 -0.04
N PRO A 142 23.46 -15.48 -1.13
CA PRO A 142 22.04 -15.82 -1.28
C PRO A 142 21.77 -17.32 -1.15
N SER A 143 22.71 -18.18 -1.54
CA SER A 143 22.55 -19.63 -1.48
C SER A 143 22.47 -20.18 -0.05
N ASN A 144 22.82 -19.40 0.97
CA ASN A 144 22.71 -19.81 2.37
C ASN A 144 21.29 -19.56 2.94
N PHE A 145 20.43 -18.92 2.16
CA PHE A 145 19.11 -18.48 2.58
C PHE A 145 18.04 -19.17 1.74
N HIS A 146 17.18 -19.92 2.42
CA HIS A 146 16.10 -20.66 1.78
C HIS A 146 14.79 -20.32 2.48
N GLY A 147 13.82 -19.88 1.70
CA GLY A 147 12.42 -19.82 2.11
C GLY A 147 11.64 -20.94 1.42
N THR A 148 10.42 -21.17 1.89
CA THR A 148 9.48 -22.16 1.35
C THR A 148 8.91 -21.75 0.00
N MET A 149 8.90 -20.46 -0.34
CA MET A 149 8.52 -19.97 -1.66
C MET A 149 9.76 -19.83 -2.55
N GLN A 150 9.70 -20.38 -3.76
CA GLN A 150 10.81 -20.32 -4.72
C GLN A 150 11.04 -18.90 -5.27
N GLN A 151 12.30 -18.57 -5.51
CA GLN A 151 12.68 -17.34 -6.22
C GLN A 151 12.53 -17.55 -7.73
N GLY A 152 11.89 -16.59 -8.40
CA GLY A 152 11.76 -16.58 -9.86
C GLY A 152 13.07 -16.23 -10.55
N LYS A 153 13.32 -16.86 -11.69
CA LYS A 153 14.49 -16.64 -12.56
C LYS A 153 14.15 -15.70 -13.71
N ASP A 154 12.93 -15.78 -14.23
CA ASP A 154 12.45 -14.96 -15.33
C ASP A 154 10.99 -14.51 -15.12
N GLU A 155 10.45 -13.76 -16.09
CA GLU A 155 9.09 -13.21 -16.03
C GLU A 155 7.99 -14.25 -16.30
N ASN A 156 8.35 -15.41 -16.89
CA ASN A 156 7.41 -16.48 -17.21
C ASN A 156 7.20 -17.44 -16.03
N ASP A 157 8.12 -17.45 -15.07
CA ASP A 157 7.97 -18.23 -13.85
C ASP A 157 6.67 -17.88 -13.12
N THR A 158 6.06 -18.89 -12.50
CA THR A 158 4.82 -18.73 -11.73
C THR A 158 4.99 -19.33 -10.36
N ASN A 159 4.14 -18.93 -9.42
CA ASN A 159 4.23 -19.35 -8.03
C ASN A 159 5.61 -19.08 -7.42
N CYS A 160 6.11 -17.86 -7.61
CA CYS A 160 7.45 -17.46 -7.19
C CYS A 160 7.47 -16.02 -6.70
N TRP A 161 8.54 -15.66 -5.99
CA TRP A 161 8.83 -14.27 -5.63
C TRP A 161 10.05 -13.75 -6.39
N THR A 162 10.09 -12.45 -6.65
CA THR A 162 11.30 -11.73 -7.11
C THR A 162 11.42 -10.41 -6.36
N SER A 163 12.54 -9.70 -6.49
CA SER A 163 12.73 -8.38 -5.87
C SER A 163 12.74 -7.32 -6.98
N PRO A 164 11.61 -6.63 -7.22
CA PRO A 164 11.59 -5.55 -8.20
C PRO A 164 12.36 -4.35 -7.63
N GLY A 165 12.98 -3.53 -8.48
CA GLY A 165 13.50 -2.24 -8.03
C GLY A 165 12.39 -1.31 -7.51
N GLY A 166 12.74 -0.14 -6.98
CA GLY A 166 11.74 0.81 -6.47
C GLY A 166 11.16 1.78 -7.51
N SER A 167 11.63 1.75 -8.76
CA SER A 167 11.28 2.74 -9.79
C SER A 167 9.80 2.74 -10.20
N GLY A 168 9.08 1.65 -9.93
CA GLY A 168 7.63 1.54 -10.16
C GLY A 168 6.78 2.23 -9.09
N PHE A 169 7.38 2.72 -8.01
CA PHE A 169 6.67 3.33 -6.89
C PHE A 169 6.95 4.83 -6.79
N MET A 170 5.92 5.60 -6.43
CA MET A 170 6.04 7.04 -6.21
C MET A 170 6.16 7.35 -4.71
N ILE A 171 7.23 8.01 -4.32
CA ILE A 171 7.59 8.31 -2.93
C ILE A 171 7.67 9.82 -2.70
N ARG A 172 7.61 10.28 -1.43
CA ARG A 172 7.68 11.71 -1.12
C ARG A 172 9.05 12.27 -1.53
N GLY A 173 9.03 13.30 -2.39
CA GLY A 173 10.24 14.00 -2.83
C GLY A 173 10.84 14.88 -1.74
N LYS A 174 12.02 15.45 -2.02
CA LYS A 174 12.78 16.25 -1.05
C LYS A 174 12.01 17.47 -0.52
N THR A 175 11.14 18.04 -1.34
CA THR A 175 10.33 19.24 -1.05
C THR A 175 8.88 18.93 -0.71
N TYR A 176 8.52 17.65 -0.54
CA TYR A 176 7.12 17.20 -0.44
C TYR A 176 6.27 17.93 0.61
N LEU A 177 6.85 18.30 1.76
CA LEU A 177 6.09 19.05 2.79
C LEU A 177 5.66 20.46 2.35
N LYS A 178 6.23 20.98 1.26
CA LYS A 178 5.93 22.30 0.69
C LYS A 178 5.10 22.20 -0.58
N ASP A 179 5.43 21.25 -1.47
CA ASP A 179 4.88 21.18 -2.82
C ASP A 179 4.04 19.92 -3.08
N TYR A 180 4.00 18.97 -2.14
CA TYR A 180 3.37 17.66 -2.27
C TYR A 180 3.87 16.83 -3.47
N THR A 181 5.06 17.15 -3.99
CA THR A 181 5.64 16.50 -5.17
C THR A 181 6.25 15.15 -4.82
N LYS A 182 5.80 14.11 -5.50
CA LYS A 182 6.37 12.76 -5.42
C LYS A 182 7.38 12.52 -6.53
N VAL A 183 8.36 11.67 -6.24
CA VAL A 183 9.40 11.23 -7.17
C VAL A 183 9.39 9.71 -7.29
N LYS A 184 10.00 9.16 -8.34
CA LYS A 184 10.18 7.71 -8.47
C LYS A 184 11.08 7.18 -7.35
N GLY A 185 10.77 6.01 -6.84
CA GLY A 185 11.60 5.32 -5.87
C GLY A 185 12.93 4.85 -6.48
N GLY A 186 13.94 4.73 -5.62
CA GLY A 186 15.23 4.15 -5.95
C GLY A 186 15.32 2.67 -5.61
N ASP A 187 16.53 2.11 -5.67
CA ASP A 187 16.77 0.74 -5.22
C ASP A 187 16.43 0.58 -3.72
N PRO A 188 15.85 -0.56 -3.31
CA PRO A 188 15.57 -0.82 -1.90
C PRO A 188 16.84 -0.77 -1.04
N LEU A 189 16.73 -0.18 0.16
CA LEU A 189 17.81 -0.13 1.13
C LEU A 189 18.21 -1.54 1.61
N LEU A 190 17.22 -2.40 1.88
CA LEU A 190 17.40 -3.76 2.36
C LEU A 190 17.20 -4.76 1.23
N LYS A 191 18.00 -5.83 1.24
CA LYS A 191 17.92 -6.89 0.24
C LYS A 191 16.93 -7.96 0.66
N LEU A 192 15.95 -8.28 -0.17
CA LEU A 192 15.10 -9.45 0.02
C LEU A 192 15.92 -10.73 -0.25
N ILE A 193 16.00 -11.63 0.73
CA ILE A 193 16.79 -12.87 0.62
C ILE A 193 15.95 -14.15 0.61
N ALA A 194 14.77 -14.13 1.20
CA ALA A 194 13.87 -15.27 1.25
C ALA A 194 12.43 -14.81 1.45
N VAL A 195 11.50 -15.67 1.04
CA VAL A 195 10.08 -15.54 1.30
C VAL A 195 9.55 -16.88 1.75
N ASP A 196 8.84 -16.91 2.86
CA ASP A 196 8.05 -18.06 3.26
C ASP A 196 6.57 -17.87 2.93
N TRP A 197 5.95 -18.96 2.50
CA TRP A 197 4.52 -19.04 2.23
C TRP A 197 3.94 -20.21 3.02
N TYR A 198 3.36 -19.90 4.18
CA TYR A 198 2.85 -20.89 5.11
C TYR A 198 1.32 -20.98 5.11
N LYS A 199 0.80 -22.16 5.43
CA LYS A 199 -0.62 -22.39 5.75
C LYS A 199 -0.78 -23.04 7.12
N MET A 200 -1.86 -22.69 7.81
CA MET A 200 -2.10 -23.07 9.21
C MET A 200 -3.57 -22.86 9.60
N GLU A 201 -4.02 -23.57 10.62
CA GLU A 201 -5.38 -23.41 11.14
C GLU A 201 -5.54 -22.06 11.84
N ASN A 202 -4.62 -21.75 12.77
CA ASN A 202 -4.59 -20.49 13.51
C ASN A 202 -3.48 -19.60 12.98
N SER A 203 -3.66 -18.29 13.05
CA SER A 203 -2.64 -17.34 12.61
C SER A 203 -1.40 -17.41 13.51
N ILE A 204 -0.21 -17.36 12.90
CA ILE A 204 1.07 -17.37 13.62
C ILE A 204 1.62 -15.96 13.80
N SER A 205 2.14 -15.69 15.00
CA SER A 205 2.87 -14.47 15.34
C SER A 205 4.26 -14.84 15.82
N LYS A 206 5.22 -13.91 15.77
CA LYS A 206 6.59 -14.14 16.23
C LYS A 206 7.28 -15.30 15.48
N VAL A 207 7.09 -15.38 14.17
CA VAL A 207 7.71 -16.40 13.30
C VAL A 207 9.22 -16.37 13.42
N ALA A 208 9.83 -15.21 13.71
CA ALA A 208 11.26 -15.10 13.94
C ALA A 208 11.77 -15.99 15.07
N LEU A 209 10.95 -16.34 16.07
CA LEU A 209 11.33 -17.21 17.17
C LEU A 209 11.15 -18.70 16.85
N HIS A 210 10.47 -19.05 15.76
CA HIS A 210 10.24 -20.43 15.39
C HIS A 210 11.59 -21.11 15.02
N PRO A 211 11.90 -22.33 15.49
CA PRO A 211 13.21 -22.96 15.28
C PRO A 211 13.62 -23.15 13.82
N LYS A 212 12.64 -23.33 12.92
CA LYS A 212 12.87 -23.47 11.47
C LYS A 212 12.98 -22.13 10.74
N CYS A 213 12.79 -21.01 11.42
CA CYS A 213 12.85 -19.69 10.81
C CYS A 213 14.28 -19.34 10.39
N LEU A 214 14.41 -18.65 9.26
CA LEU A 214 15.69 -18.20 8.73
C LEU A 214 16.50 -17.39 9.74
N ALA A 215 15.84 -16.56 10.55
CA ALA A 215 16.48 -15.76 11.59
C ALA A 215 17.19 -16.60 12.66
N GLN A 216 16.76 -17.86 12.87
CA GLN A 216 17.35 -18.78 13.86
C GLN A 216 18.52 -19.60 13.31
N SER A 217 18.72 -19.62 11.99
CA SER A 217 19.85 -20.29 11.35
C SER A 217 21.18 -19.65 11.71
N GLU A 218 22.29 -20.40 11.57
CA GLU A 218 23.64 -19.85 11.74
C GLU A 218 23.92 -18.68 10.79
N ALA A 219 23.46 -18.79 9.53
CA ALA A 219 23.59 -17.72 8.55
C ALA A 219 22.80 -16.48 8.98
N GLY A 220 21.55 -16.65 9.46
CA GLY A 220 20.67 -15.58 9.94
C GLY A 220 21.23 -14.84 11.16
N LYS A 221 21.78 -15.57 12.14
CA LYS A 221 22.40 -14.99 13.34
C LYS A 221 23.62 -14.11 13.04
N ASN A 222 24.32 -14.38 11.92
CA ASN A 222 25.47 -13.59 11.48
C ASN A 222 25.09 -12.36 10.62
N ILE A 223 23.80 -12.16 10.33
CA ILE A 223 23.35 -10.98 9.59
C ILE A 223 23.29 -9.79 10.55
N PRO A 224 23.86 -8.62 10.17
CA PRO A 224 23.86 -7.43 11.02
C PRO A 224 22.45 -6.95 11.42
N PHE A 225 21.51 -7.00 10.47
CA PHE A 225 20.12 -6.65 10.71
C PHE A 225 19.17 -7.35 9.73
N ILE A 226 18.07 -7.88 10.26
CA ILE A 226 16.97 -8.49 9.49
C ILE A 226 15.66 -7.75 9.82
N LEU A 227 14.98 -7.24 8.80
CA LEU A 227 13.59 -6.82 8.88
C LEU A 227 12.71 -7.95 8.37
N ILE A 228 11.83 -8.46 9.23
CA ILE A 228 10.92 -9.58 8.95
C ILE A 228 9.50 -9.01 8.91
N ILE A 229 8.82 -9.15 7.78
CA ILE A 229 7.42 -8.74 7.65
C ILE A 229 6.57 -9.99 7.50
N ASN A 230 5.73 -10.29 8.48
CA ASN A 230 4.78 -11.39 8.44
C ASN A 230 3.38 -10.85 8.11
N LEU A 231 2.94 -11.00 6.86
CA LEU A 231 1.58 -10.65 6.45
C LEU A 231 0.65 -11.82 6.78
N MET A 232 -0.19 -11.65 7.80
CA MET A 232 -1.14 -12.66 8.28
C MET A 232 -2.43 -12.55 7.47
N VAL A 233 -2.61 -13.46 6.51
CA VAL A 233 -3.70 -13.43 5.53
C VAL A 233 -4.88 -14.27 6.05
N PRO A 234 -6.02 -13.64 6.38
CA PRO A 234 -7.20 -14.36 6.86
C PRO A 234 -7.86 -15.15 5.71
N ALA A 235 -7.91 -16.47 5.84
CA ALA A 235 -8.55 -17.37 4.89
C ALA A 235 -8.92 -18.71 5.55
N LYS A 236 -9.41 -19.68 4.77
CA LYS A 236 -9.63 -21.06 5.22
C LYS A 236 -8.81 -22.02 4.36
N PRO A 237 -7.65 -22.53 4.83
CA PRO A 237 -6.95 -22.21 6.07
C PRO A 237 -6.34 -20.79 6.06
N ASN A 238 -5.81 -20.32 7.19
CA ASN A 238 -5.06 -19.06 7.24
C ASN A 238 -3.70 -19.22 6.55
N TYR A 239 -3.19 -18.11 5.99
CA TYR A 239 -1.87 -18.07 5.39
C TYR A 239 -0.97 -17.02 6.05
N SER A 240 0.33 -17.24 5.99
CA SER A 240 1.35 -16.29 6.44
C SER A 240 2.37 -16.13 5.32
N LEU A 241 2.52 -14.89 4.82
CA LEU A 241 3.56 -14.52 3.87
C LEU A 241 4.65 -13.79 4.64
N VAL A 242 5.81 -14.44 4.82
CA VAL A 242 6.91 -13.89 5.60
C VAL A 242 8.02 -13.44 4.66
N LEU A 243 8.38 -12.16 4.74
CA LEU A 243 9.37 -11.52 3.89
C LEU A 243 10.62 -11.21 4.72
N TYR A 244 11.79 -11.69 4.27
CA TYR A 244 13.06 -11.51 4.97
C TYR A 244 13.94 -10.50 4.22
N TYR A 245 14.00 -9.27 4.74
CA TYR A 245 14.87 -8.22 4.21
C TYR A 245 16.09 -8.03 5.09
N VAL A 246 17.27 -7.90 4.49
CA VAL A 246 18.53 -7.84 5.25
C VAL A 246 19.39 -6.65 4.89
N ALA A 247 20.11 -6.15 5.88
CA ALA A 247 21.17 -5.16 5.69
C ALA A 247 22.54 -5.85 5.64
N ASP A 248 23.44 -5.34 4.80
CA ASP A 248 24.83 -5.78 4.73
C ASP A 248 25.72 -5.14 5.82
N ARG A 249 25.15 -4.22 6.61
CA ARG A 249 25.80 -3.51 7.73
C ARG A 249 24.79 -3.26 8.86
N PRO A 250 25.26 -3.01 10.10
CA PRO A 250 24.38 -2.61 11.20
C PRO A 250 23.63 -1.32 10.89
N VAL A 251 22.40 -1.22 11.37
CA VAL A 251 21.59 0.00 11.28
C VAL A 251 22.23 1.12 12.09
N ASN A 252 22.27 2.32 11.52
CA ASN A 252 22.67 3.52 12.25
C ASN A 252 21.54 3.95 13.20
N LYS A 253 21.80 3.99 14.51
CA LYS A 253 20.78 4.28 15.52
C LYS A 253 20.17 5.69 15.40
N ASP A 254 20.93 6.65 14.89
CA ASP A 254 20.47 8.04 14.74
C ASP A 254 19.63 8.28 13.48
N SER A 255 19.61 7.29 12.58
CA SER A 255 18.87 7.34 11.32
C SER A 255 17.36 7.14 11.50
N LEU A 256 16.58 7.37 10.45
CA LEU A 256 15.13 7.14 10.49
C LEU A 256 14.83 5.65 10.72
N LEU A 257 15.55 4.75 10.06
CA LEU A 257 15.42 3.32 10.26
C LEU A 257 15.83 2.92 11.68
N GLY A 258 16.93 3.48 12.21
CA GLY A 258 17.36 3.21 13.59
C GLY A 258 16.31 3.60 14.62
N LYS A 259 15.76 4.82 14.50
CA LYS A 259 14.68 5.32 15.35
C LYS A 259 13.40 4.50 15.21
N PHE A 260 13.09 4.01 14.01
CA PHE A 260 11.95 3.12 13.79
C PHE A 260 12.16 1.74 14.44
N VAL A 261 13.35 1.18 14.30
CA VAL A 261 13.72 -0.14 14.83
C VAL A 261 13.71 -0.15 16.35
N ASP A 262 14.31 0.85 17.00
CA ASP A 262 14.41 0.93 18.47
C ASP A 262 13.31 1.82 19.10
N GLY A 263 12.37 2.33 18.30
CA GLY A 263 11.29 3.22 18.73
C GLY A 263 10.13 2.52 19.46
N THR A 264 9.09 3.30 19.77
CA THR A 264 7.84 2.79 20.36
C THR A 264 6.90 2.25 19.27
N ASP A 265 5.95 1.41 19.67
CA ASP A 265 4.91 0.90 18.75
C ASP A 265 4.09 2.06 18.15
N MET A 266 3.75 3.08 18.96
CA MET A 266 3.09 4.29 18.45
C MET A 266 3.91 4.99 17.35
N TYR A 267 5.24 5.09 17.53
CA TYR A 267 6.11 5.68 16.51
C TYR A 267 6.08 4.85 15.23
N ARG A 268 6.20 3.52 15.35
CA ARG A 268 6.17 2.58 14.22
C ARG A 268 4.83 2.61 13.51
N ASP A 269 3.73 2.53 14.23
CA ASP A 269 2.37 2.51 13.68
C ASP A 269 2.06 3.77 12.88
N SER A 270 2.55 4.90 13.37
CA SER A 270 2.34 6.19 12.73
C SER A 270 3.15 6.42 11.44
N ARG A 271 4.06 5.50 11.10
CA ARG A 271 5.01 5.65 9.98
C ARG A 271 5.14 4.40 9.10
N PHE A 272 4.77 3.22 9.56
CA PHE A 272 4.91 1.99 8.77
C PHE A 272 3.98 2.02 7.56
N LYS A 273 4.56 2.00 6.36
CA LYS A 273 3.87 2.30 5.10
C LYS A 273 4.10 1.20 4.07
N LEU A 274 3.04 0.87 3.33
CA LEU A 274 3.05 -0.07 2.20
C LEU A 274 2.51 0.61 0.95
N ILE A 275 3.14 0.39 -0.20
CA ILE A 275 2.60 0.77 -1.51
C ILE A 275 2.38 -0.51 -2.32
N PRO A 276 1.12 -0.89 -2.61
CA PRO A 276 0.83 -1.98 -3.52
C PRO A 276 0.80 -1.48 -4.97
N SER A 277 1.13 -2.36 -5.92
CA SER A 277 0.97 -2.13 -7.35
C SER A 277 0.64 -3.44 -8.06
N ILE A 278 -0.51 -3.51 -8.71
CA ILE A 278 -0.88 -4.69 -9.51
C ILE A 278 -0.38 -4.50 -10.94
N ILE A 279 0.72 -5.19 -11.25
CA ILE A 279 1.35 -5.20 -12.57
C ILE A 279 0.44 -5.92 -13.55
N GLU A 280 0.06 -7.15 -13.22
CA GLU A 280 -0.88 -7.96 -14.00
C GLU A 280 -2.03 -8.45 -13.14
N GLY A 281 -3.23 -8.44 -13.69
CA GLY A 281 -4.39 -8.90 -12.97
C GLY A 281 -5.70 -8.30 -13.46
N TYR A 282 -6.79 -8.88 -12.98
CA TYR A 282 -8.13 -8.44 -13.31
C TYR A 282 -8.39 -7.00 -12.84
N TRP A 283 -9.00 -6.17 -13.70
CA TRP A 283 -9.13 -4.72 -13.49
C TRP A 283 -9.88 -4.35 -12.20
N MET A 284 -10.86 -5.17 -11.79
CA MET A 284 -11.58 -4.95 -10.53
C MET A 284 -10.66 -5.11 -9.31
N VAL A 285 -9.71 -6.04 -9.37
CA VAL A 285 -8.70 -6.22 -8.31
C VAL A 285 -7.76 -5.03 -8.29
N LYS A 286 -7.33 -4.53 -9.45
CA LYS A 286 -6.50 -3.30 -9.56
C LYS A 286 -7.18 -2.11 -8.90
N ARG A 287 -8.48 -1.94 -9.17
CA ARG A 287 -9.27 -0.85 -8.57
C ARG A 287 -9.45 -1.02 -7.06
N ALA A 288 -9.69 -2.24 -6.58
CA ALA A 288 -9.92 -2.51 -5.16
C ALA A 288 -8.65 -2.34 -4.31
N VAL A 289 -7.50 -2.82 -4.80
CA VAL A 289 -6.20 -2.68 -4.11
C VAL A 289 -5.67 -1.24 -4.21
N GLY A 290 -5.88 -0.60 -5.37
CA GLY A 290 -5.34 0.72 -5.66
C GLY A 290 -3.82 0.72 -5.84
N SER A 291 -3.27 1.93 -6.00
CA SER A 291 -1.82 2.18 -6.11
C SER A 291 -1.32 3.25 -5.12
N LYS A 292 -2.20 3.70 -4.23
CA LYS A 292 -1.87 4.70 -3.21
C LYS A 292 -1.18 4.02 -2.03
N ALA A 293 -0.25 4.75 -1.41
CA ALA A 293 0.39 4.31 -0.19
C ALA A 293 -0.62 4.19 0.96
N CYS A 294 -0.49 3.14 1.77
CA CYS A 294 -1.29 2.89 2.96
C CYS A 294 -0.38 2.89 4.19
N LEU A 295 -0.74 3.66 5.22
CA LEU A 295 -0.12 3.58 6.54
C LEU A 295 -0.63 2.33 7.26
N LEU A 296 0.03 1.20 7.04
CA LEU A 296 -0.39 -0.10 7.58
C LEU A 296 -0.55 -0.08 9.10
N GLY A 297 0.36 0.57 9.80
CA GLY A 297 0.31 0.67 11.26
C GLY A 297 -0.92 1.38 11.82
N LYS A 298 -1.63 2.15 11.00
CA LYS A 298 -2.93 2.74 11.35
C LYS A 298 -4.12 1.94 10.81
N ALA A 299 -3.94 1.31 9.65
CA ALA A 299 -5.03 0.63 8.93
C ALA A 299 -5.33 -0.78 9.46
N VAL A 300 -4.33 -1.45 10.00
CA VAL A 300 -4.41 -2.82 10.53
C VAL A 300 -3.56 -2.95 11.79
N THR A 301 -3.84 -3.98 12.58
CA THR A 301 -3.11 -4.22 13.83
C THR A 301 -1.73 -4.75 13.49
N CYS A 302 -0.69 -4.03 13.90
CA CYS A 302 0.69 -4.46 13.78
C CYS A 302 1.23 -4.85 15.18
N LYS A 303 1.92 -5.99 15.27
CA LYS A 303 2.66 -6.37 16.49
C LYS A 303 4.14 -6.44 16.17
N TYR A 304 4.96 -5.89 17.06
CA TYR A 304 6.38 -5.73 16.84
C TYR A 304 7.17 -6.63 17.78
N LEU A 305 8.16 -7.34 17.24
CA LEU A 305 9.13 -8.12 18.00
C LEU A 305 10.53 -7.65 17.64
N ARG A 306 11.12 -6.85 18.53
CA ARG A 306 12.52 -6.42 18.44
C ARG A 306 13.40 -7.38 19.24
N GLN A 307 14.47 -7.87 18.61
CA GLN A 307 15.60 -8.56 19.24
C GLN A 307 16.92 -7.91 18.77
N ASP A 308 18.07 -8.41 19.18
CA ASP A 308 19.37 -7.77 18.87
C ASP A 308 19.58 -7.51 17.37
N ASN A 309 19.46 -8.55 16.54
CA ASN A 309 19.77 -8.49 15.11
C ASN A 309 18.53 -8.47 14.19
N PHE A 310 17.31 -8.45 14.73
CA PHE A 310 16.11 -8.36 13.88
C PHE A 310 14.97 -7.55 14.47
N LEU A 311 14.09 -7.08 13.60
CA LEU A 311 12.77 -6.58 13.91
C LEU A 311 11.76 -7.38 13.08
N GLU A 312 10.82 -8.04 13.75
CA GLU A 312 9.65 -8.65 13.12
C GLU A 312 8.42 -7.76 13.29
N ILE A 313 7.65 -7.62 12.22
CA ILE A 313 6.36 -6.93 12.17
C ILE A 313 5.31 -7.94 11.71
N ASP A 314 4.47 -8.38 12.65
CA ASP A 314 3.27 -9.17 12.38
C ASP A 314 2.15 -8.22 11.97
N VAL A 315 1.69 -8.33 10.72
CA VAL A 315 0.64 -7.48 10.14
C VAL A 315 -0.65 -8.30 10.05
N ASP A 316 -1.58 -8.07 10.97
CA ASP A 316 -2.87 -8.76 11.02
C ASP A 316 -3.88 -8.13 10.05
N ILE A 317 -3.89 -8.61 8.80
CA ILE A 317 -4.87 -8.18 7.78
C ILE A 317 -6.30 -8.50 8.24
N GLY A 318 -6.46 -9.52 9.06
CA GLY A 318 -7.73 -9.94 9.63
C GLY A 318 -8.33 -8.94 10.60
N SER A 319 -7.58 -7.97 11.13
CA SER A 319 -8.12 -6.99 12.09
C SER A 319 -8.95 -5.87 11.46
N SER A 320 -8.83 -5.64 10.15
CA SER A 320 -9.63 -4.65 9.41
C SER A 320 -10.65 -5.33 8.50
N SER A 321 -11.92 -4.94 8.63
CA SER A 321 -13.00 -5.45 7.77
C SER A 321 -12.75 -5.10 6.29
N VAL A 322 -12.18 -3.93 6.03
CA VAL A 322 -11.92 -3.48 4.67
C VAL A 322 -10.72 -4.20 4.07
N ALA A 323 -9.62 -4.34 4.83
CA ALA A 323 -8.47 -5.13 4.40
C ALA A 323 -8.86 -6.61 4.16
N ARG A 324 -9.71 -7.18 5.02
CA ARG A 324 -10.29 -8.52 4.85
C ARG A 324 -11.13 -8.66 3.58
N SER A 325 -11.86 -7.61 3.21
CA SER A 325 -12.67 -7.60 1.99
C SER A 325 -11.80 -7.57 0.74
N ILE A 326 -10.75 -6.73 0.73
CA ILE A 326 -9.78 -6.64 -0.37
C ILE A 326 -9.02 -7.96 -0.53
N ILE A 327 -8.50 -8.53 0.57
CA ILE A 327 -7.73 -9.78 0.48
C ILE A 327 -8.61 -10.95 0.02
N GLY A 328 -9.88 -10.99 0.42
CA GLY A 328 -10.84 -11.98 -0.08
C GLY A 328 -11.02 -11.90 -1.61
N LEU A 329 -11.06 -10.69 -2.17
CA LEU A 329 -11.06 -10.49 -3.62
C LEU A 329 -9.74 -10.93 -4.25
N VAL A 330 -8.59 -10.52 -3.69
CA VAL A 330 -7.25 -10.85 -4.20
C VAL A 330 -7.05 -12.37 -4.24
N LEU A 331 -7.42 -13.09 -3.18
CA LEU A 331 -7.31 -14.54 -3.10
C LEU A 331 -8.11 -15.25 -4.19
N GLY A 332 -9.25 -14.70 -4.63
CA GLY A 332 -10.04 -15.25 -5.73
C GLY A 332 -9.35 -15.17 -7.10
N TYR A 333 -8.38 -14.26 -7.26
CA TYR A 333 -7.65 -14.06 -8.52
C TYR A 333 -6.14 -14.36 -8.43
N VAL A 334 -5.63 -14.76 -7.26
CA VAL A 334 -4.20 -14.77 -6.91
C VAL A 334 -3.30 -15.51 -7.91
N THR A 335 -3.79 -16.59 -8.54
CA THR A 335 -3.07 -17.37 -9.57
C THR A 335 -2.92 -16.64 -10.91
N SER A 336 -3.61 -15.51 -11.08
CA SER A 336 -3.55 -14.65 -12.27
C SER A 336 -2.97 -13.27 -11.98
N LEU A 337 -2.58 -12.99 -10.72
CA LEU A 337 -2.05 -11.70 -10.31
C LEU A 337 -0.52 -11.69 -10.30
N VAL A 338 0.04 -10.56 -10.74
CA VAL A 338 1.43 -10.17 -10.45
C VAL A 338 1.35 -8.89 -9.62
N VAL A 339 1.79 -8.97 -8.36
CA VAL A 339 1.66 -7.88 -7.38
C VAL A 339 3.04 -7.48 -6.90
N ASP A 340 3.35 -6.20 -7.03
CA ASP A 340 4.53 -5.58 -6.44
C ASP A 340 4.13 -4.86 -5.15
N LEU A 341 4.92 -5.07 -4.11
CA LEU A 341 4.77 -4.42 -2.82
C LEU A 341 6.06 -3.68 -2.49
N ALA A 342 5.94 -2.42 -2.05
CA ALA A 342 7.03 -1.66 -1.48
C ALA A 342 6.76 -1.31 -0.02
N ILE A 343 7.75 -1.55 0.84
CA ILE A 343 7.74 -1.22 2.26
C ILE A 343 8.55 0.06 2.48
N LEU A 344 8.02 1.00 3.26
CA LEU A 344 8.64 2.28 3.56
C LEU A 344 8.36 2.70 5.01
N ILE A 345 9.19 3.62 5.50
CA ILE A 345 8.88 4.44 6.68
C ILE A 345 8.45 5.81 6.17
N GLU A 346 7.29 6.28 6.61
CA GLU A 346 6.78 7.58 6.24
C GLU A 346 7.61 8.70 6.89
N ALA A 347 8.09 9.61 6.05
CA ALA A 347 8.76 10.83 6.49
C ALA A 347 7.72 11.88 6.91
N LYS A 348 7.90 12.47 8.09
CA LYS A 348 7.08 13.53 8.67
C LYS A 348 7.84 14.86 8.78
N GLU A 349 9.17 14.83 8.79
CA GLU A 349 10.00 16.03 8.91
C GLU A 349 10.84 16.26 7.65
N GLU A 350 11.25 17.51 7.39
CA GLU A 350 12.07 17.85 6.21
C GLU A 350 13.41 17.10 6.19
N ALA A 351 13.99 16.82 7.36
CA ALA A 351 15.24 16.09 7.50
C ALA A 351 15.12 14.60 7.13
N GLU A 352 13.90 14.05 7.11
CA GLU A 352 13.60 12.67 6.74
C GLU A 352 13.31 12.53 5.23
N LEU A 353 13.33 13.64 4.47
CA LEU A 353 13.04 13.68 3.04
C LEU A 353 14.31 13.78 2.17
N PRO A 354 14.27 13.26 0.93
CA PRO A 354 13.20 12.45 0.35
C PRO A 354 13.06 11.09 1.05
N GLU A 355 11.88 10.48 0.95
CA GLU A 355 11.71 9.10 1.40
C GLU A 355 12.62 8.16 0.59
N TYR A 356 12.74 6.92 1.08
CA TYR A 356 13.40 5.83 0.38
C TYR A 356 12.63 4.52 0.58
N ILE A 357 12.86 3.56 -0.31
CA ILE A 357 12.24 2.24 -0.26
C ILE A 357 13.04 1.36 0.70
N LEU A 358 12.41 0.77 1.71
CA LEU A 358 13.08 -0.17 2.60
C LEU A 358 13.30 -1.51 1.93
N GLY A 359 12.25 -2.04 1.32
CA GLY A 359 12.22 -3.38 0.76
C GLY A 359 11.10 -3.51 -0.26
N THR A 360 11.30 -4.38 -1.24
CA THR A 360 10.30 -4.69 -2.27
C THR A 360 10.20 -6.19 -2.49
N VAL A 361 8.99 -6.62 -2.85
CA VAL A 361 8.72 -7.98 -3.31
C VAL A 361 7.75 -7.94 -4.49
N ARG A 362 7.99 -8.79 -5.48
CA ARG A 362 7.03 -9.13 -6.53
C ARG A 362 6.55 -10.55 -6.29
N LEU A 363 5.26 -10.72 -6.15
CA LEU A 363 4.58 -12.00 -6.04
C LEU A 363 3.98 -12.34 -7.40
N ASN A 364 4.46 -13.41 -8.03
CA ASN A 364 4.02 -13.81 -9.36
C ASN A 364 3.13 -15.04 -9.30
N ARG A 365 1.82 -14.84 -9.57
CA ARG A 365 0.81 -15.90 -9.75
C ARG A 365 0.86 -16.97 -8.65
N VAL A 366 0.81 -16.51 -7.40
CA VAL A 366 0.95 -17.36 -6.21
C VAL A 366 -0.16 -18.41 -6.18
N ARG A 367 0.18 -19.65 -5.82
CA ARG A 367 -0.77 -20.74 -5.65
C ARG A 367 -0.95 -21.06 -4.18
N LEU A 368 -2.19 -21.09 -3.73
CA LEU A 368 -2.54 -21.29 -2.32
C LEU A 368 -2.20 -22.70 -1.82
N ASP A 369 -2.35 -23.71 -2.67
CA ASP A 369 -2.05 -25.11 -2.35
C ASP A 369 -0.56 -25.38 -2.11
N SER A 370 0.32 -24.58 -2.72
CA SER A 370 1.77 -24.63 -2.55
C SER A 370 2.27 -24.15 -1.19
N ALA A 371 1.40 -23.52 -0.39
CA ALA A 371 1.76 -23.10 0.96
C ALA A 371 2.17 -24.30 1.81
N THR A 372 3.29 -24.15 2.52
CA THR A 372 3.86 -25.20 3.38
C THR A 372 3.16 -25.18 4.74
N PRO A 373 2.76 -26.33 5.30
CA PRO A 373 2.28 -26.37 6.68
C PRO A 373 3.39 -25.92 7.64
N LEU A 374 3.06 -25.03 8.57
CA LEU A 374 3.95 -24.68 9.66
C LEU A 374 3.29 -25.12 10.97
N ASP A 375 4.00 -25.95 11.72
CA ASP A 375 3.57 -26.36 13.05
C ASP A 375 3.64 -25.15 14.00
N ALA A 376 2.67 -25.02 14.89
CA ALA A 376 2.57 -23.90 15.84
C ALA A 376 3.57 -24.02 17.00
#